data_AF-A0A970TDI2-F1
#
_entry.id   AF-A0A970TDI2-F1
#
_cell.length_a   1.000
_cell.length_b   1.000
_cell.length_c   1.000
_cell.angle_alpha   90.00
_cell.angle_beta   90.00
_cell.angle_gamma   90.00
#
_symmetry.space_group_name_H-M   'P 1'
#
loop_
_entity.id
_entity.type
_entity.pdbx_description
1 polymer ?
#
loop_
_entity_poly.entity_id
_entity_poly.type
_entity_poly.pdbx_seq_one_letter_code
_entity_poly.pdbx_strand_id
1 'polypeptide(L)'
;MHLKLLLKDEAVRQVTHEMTTCGTVPARLGWNYRMNELVAAVGRVQLTRAKAYAQMLALAGIPGEAQVGFGRDLQQASPFRLTRGVGNVGRSCAYLFRPEARARGGYEVDPMMWALTGDGALKIILDAQGKCLMRMHER
;
A
#
# COMPACT_ATOMS: atom_id res chain seq x y z
N MET A 1 40.09 -38.82 23.46
CA MET A 1 39.22 -37.99 24.33
C MET A 1 37.75 -38.16 23.86
N HIS A 2 37.14 -39.32 24.04
CA HIS A 2 36.13 -39.61 25.07
C HIS A 2 34.85 -38.74 25.06
N LEU A 3 34.19 -38.65 23.90
CA LEU A 3 32.80 -38.16 23.80
C LEU A 3 31.82 -38.95 24.71
N LYS A 4 32.14 -40.21 25.04
CA LYS A 4 31.34 -41.10 25.90
C LYS A 4 31.30 -40.71 27.40
N LEU A 5 32.12 -39.76 27.87
CA LEU A 5 32.17 -39.38 29.29
C LEU A 5 31.36 -38.12 29.63
N LEU A 6 31.03 -37.28 28.66
CA LEU A 6 30.34 -36.00 28.91
C LEU A 6 28.89 -36.18 29.42
N LEU A 7 28.18 -37.23 28.99
CA LEU A 7 26.80 -37.48 29.42
C LEU A 7 26.66 -38.15 30.81
N LYS A 8 27.76 -38.45 31.50
CA LYS A 8 27.70 -38.92 32.90
C LYS A 8 27.56 -37.77 33.89
N ASP A 9 28.06 -36.60 33.53
CA ASP A 9 27.95 -35.39 34.31
C ASP A 9 26.47 -34.93 34.36
N GLU A 10 25.97 -34.69 35.57
CA GLU A 10 24.58 -34.29 35.81
C GLU A 10 24.27 -32.90 35.24
N ALA A 11 25.22 -31.96 35.30
CA ALA A 11 25.06 -30.64 34.72
C ALA A 11 25.00 -30.70 33.19
N VAL A 12 25.79 -31.57 32.56
CA VAL A 12 25.75 -31.78 31.11
C VAL A 12 24.46 -32.47 30.68
N ARG A 13 23.96 -33.44 31.46
CA ARG A 13 22.65 -34.07 31.22
C ARG A 13 21.51 -33.06 31.33
N GLN A 14 21.56 -32.17 32.32
CA GLN A 14 20.53 -31.15 32.50
C GLN A 14 20.48 -30.16 31.34
N VAL A 15 21.64 -29.67 30.86
CA VAL A 15 21.72 -28.80 29.68
C VAL A 15 21.23 -29.52 28.42
N THR A 16 21.59 -30.79 28.25
CA THR A 16 21.13 -31.61 27.12
C THR A 16 19.61 -31.81 27.19
N HIS A 17 19.07 -32.17 28.36
CA HIS A 17 17.62 -32.31 28.57
C HIS A 17 16.86 -31.01 28.26
N GLU A 18 17.39 -29.85 28.69
CA GLU A 18 16.84 -28.53 28.35
C GLU A 18 16.84 -28.25 26.85
N MET A 19 17.73 -28.87 26.07
CA MET A 19 17.86 -28.67 24.62
C MET A 19 17.18 -29.74 23.74
N THR A 20 16.81 -30.91 24.26
CA THR A 20 16.43 -32.10 23.44
C THR A 20 14.94 -32.46 23.44
N THR A 21 14.04 -31.54 23.78
CA THR A 21 12.59 -31.79 23.65
C THR A 21 12.15 -31.67 22.20
N CYS A 22 12.08 -32.81 21.51
CA CYS A 22 11.38 -32.91 20.22
C CYS A 22 9.88 -32.67 20.47
N GLY A 23 9.37 -31.49 20.08
CA GLY A 23 7.95 -31.12 20.20
C GLY A 23 7.63 -29.92 21.09
N THR A 24 8.59 -29.44 21.91
CA THR A 24 8.45 -28.20 22.69
C THR A 24 9.77 -27.44 22.71
N VAL A 25 9.73 -26.12 22.51
CA VAL A 25 10.94 -25.28 22.39
C VAL A 25 11.71 -25.30 23.72
N PRO A 26 13.04 -25.56 23.70
CA PRO A 26 13.92 -25.44 24.87
C PRO A 26 13.66 -24.16 25.66
N ALA A 27 13.58 -24.24 27.00
CA ALA A 27 13.29 -23.08 27.85
C ALA A 27 14.27 -21.89 27.61
N ARG A 28 15.52 -22.19 27.25
CA ARG A 28 16.55 -21.19 26.90
C ARG A 28 16.39 -20.57 25.50
N LEU A 29 15.72 -21.26 24.57
CA LEU A 29 15.41 -20.76 23.22
C LEU A 29 13.99 -20.17 23.12
N GLY A 30 13.20 -20.25 24.19
CA GLY A 30 11.83 -19.73 24.26
C GLY A 30 11.72 -18.23 23.97
N TRP A 31 12.82 -17.48 24.07
CA TRP A 31 12.86 -16.08 23.68
C TRP A 31 12.66 -15.87 22.17
N ASN A 32 13.23 -16.73 21.32
CA ASN A 32 13.06 -16.64 19.87
C ASN A 32 11.62 -16.99 19.43
N TYR A 33 10.97 -17.93 20.13
CA TYR A 33 9.58 -18.27 19.84
C TYR A 33 8.63 -17.15 20.27
N ARG A 34 8.85 -16.56 21.46
CA ARG A 34 8.14 -15.35 21.92
C ARG A 34 8.36 -14.15 20.98
N MET A 35 9.55 -14.01 20.40
CA MET A 35 9.83 -12.99 19.40
C MET A 35 9.06 -13.23 18.10
N ASN A 36 8.96 -14.47 17.62
CA ASN A 36 8.14 -14.79 16.45
C ASN A 36 6.65 -14.53 16.71
N GLU A 37 6.15 -14.87 17.91
CA GLU A 37 4.78 -14.56 18.32
C GLU A 37 4.53 -13.05 18.40
N LEU A 38 5.50 -12.29 18.94
CA LEU A 38 5.44 -10.83 19.02
C LEU A 38 5.49 -10.19 17.64
N VAL A 39 6.39 -10.62 16.76
CA VAL A 39 6.47 -10.16 15.36
C VAL A 39 5.18 -10.50 14.61
N ALA A 40 4.63 -11.70 14.79
CA ALA A 40 3.36 -12.08 14.18
C ALA A 40 2.18 -11.26 14.74
N ALA A 41 2.17 -10.98 16.04
CA ALA A 41 1.15 -10.13 16.67
C ALA A 41 1.22 -8.69 16.17
N VAL A 42 2.43 -8.10 16.12
CA VAL A 42 2.67 -6.77 15.53
C VAL A 42 2.25 -6.77 14.06
N GLY A 43 2.65 -7.77 13.28
CA GLY A 43 2.26 -7.93 11.89
C GLY A 43 0.75 -7.98 11.69
N ARG A 44 0.02 -8.75 12.52
CA ARG A 44 -1.45 -8.79 12.49
C ARG A 44 -2.10 -7.43 12.82
N VAL A 45 -1.55 -6.70 13.79
CA VAL A 45 -2.03 -5.34 14.12
C VAL A 45 -1.80 -4.39 12.94
N GLN A 46 -0.61 -4.43 12.33
CA GLN A 46 -0.27 -3.59 11.17
C GLN A 46 -1.15 -3.94 9.96
N LEU A 47 -1.39 -5.23 9.68
CA LEU A 47 -2.28 -5.68 8.61
C LEU A 47 -3.73 -5.26 8.86
N THR A 48 -4.22 -5.36 10.10
CA THR A 48 -5.56 -4.88 10.46
C THR A 48 -5.71 -3.38 10.23
N ARG A 49 -4.69 -2.58 10.62
CA ARG A 49 -4.66 -1.14 10.37
C ARG A 49 -4.57 -0.82 8.88
N ALA A 50 -3.71 -1.53 8.14
CA ALA A 50 -3.58 -1.37 6.69
C ALA A 50 -4.89 -1.69 5.97
N LYS A 51 -5.61 -2.74 6.42
CA LYS A 51 -6.96 -3.05 5.92
C LYS A 51 -7.95 -1.92 6.20
N ALA A 52 -7.96 -1.39 7.42
CA ALA A 52 -8.81 -0.25 7.77
C ALA A 52 -8.48 0.98 6.89
N TYR A 53 -7.19 1.26 6.65
CA TYR A 53 -6.79 2.33 5.74
C TYR A 53 -7.22 2.05 4.29
N ALA A 54 -7.07 0.82 3.80
CA ALA A 54 -7.51 0.43 2.46
C ALA A 54 -9.03 0.50 2.29
N GLN A 55 -9.81 0.37 3.37
CA GLN A 55 -11.25 0.58 3.35
C GLN A 55 -11.65 2.07 3.33
N MET A 56 -10.80 2.95 3.87
CA MET A 56 -11.06 4.40 3.93
C MET A 56 -10.49 5.16 2.74
N LEU A 57 -9.43 4.64 2.11
CA LEU A 57 -8.66 5.26 1.04
C LEU A 57 -8.92 4.58 -0.30
N ALA A 58 -9.27 5.39 -1.30
CA ALA A 58 -9.20 4.99 -2.69
C ALA A 58 -8.10 5.75 -3.45
N LEU A 59 -7.39 5.03 -4.31
CA LEU A 59 -6.40 5.60 -5.23
C LEU A 59 -6.96 5.55 -6.66
N ALA A 60 -7.11 6.70 -7.28
CA ALA A 60 -7.59 6.80 -8.66
C ALA A 60 -6.40 7.01 -9.60
N GLY A 61 -6.13 6.04 -10.47
CA GLY A 61 -5.06 6.15 -11.47
C GLY A 61 -5.45 7.11 -12.58
N ILE A 62 -4.63 8.13 -12.82
CA ILE A 62 -4.83 9.15 -13.85
C ILE A 62 -3.81 8.89 -14.96
N PRO A 63 -4.24 8.75 -16.23
CA PRO A 63 -3.35 8.43 -17.34
C PRO A 63 -2.58 9.68 -17.83
N GLY A 64 -1.95 10.43 -16.94
CA GLY A 64 -1.25 11.69 -17.26
C GLY A 64 -1.09 12.58 -16.05
N GLU A 65 -0.81 13.86 -16.30
CA GLU A 65 -0.60 14.89 -15.29
C GLU A 65 -1.80 15.83 -15.22
N ALA A 66 -2.69 15.57 -14.26
CA ALA A 66 -3.84 16.42 -14.02
C ALA A 66 -3.46 17.66 -13.21
N GLN A 67 -4.02 18.82 -13.58
CA GLN A 67 -3.91 20.04 -12.79
C GLN A 67 -4.38 19.83 -11.33
N VAL A 68 -3.80 20.61 -10.40
CA VAL A 68 -4.01 20.47 -8.95
C VAL A 68 -5.49 20.44 -8.54
N GLY A 69 -6.32 21.28 -9.16
CA GLY A 69 -7.76 21.36 -8.86
C GLY A 69 -8.53 20.05 -9.09
N PHE A 70 -8.03 19.16 -9.95
CA PHE A 70 -8.67 17.89 -10.25
C PHE A 70 -8.72 16.94 -9.05
N GLY A 71 -7.71 16.97 -8.18
CA GLY A 71 -7.69 16.15 -6.97
C GLY A 71 -8.87 16.45 -6.03
N ARG A 72 -9.31 17.71 -6.00
CA ARG A 72 -10.49 18.13 -5.23
C ARG A 72 -11.78 17.59 -5.84
N ASP A 73 -11.95 17.71 -7.16
CA ASP A 73 -13.14 17.21 -7.85
C ASP A 73 -13.27 15.69 -7.67
N LEU A 74 -12.15 14.97 -7.78
CA LEU A 74 -12.09 13.54 -7.56
C LEU A 74 -12.50 13.16 -6.13
N GLN A 75 -12.04 13.89 -5.12
CA GLN A 75 -12.45 13.68 -3.74
C GLN A 75 -13.95 13.94 -3.52
N GLN A 76 -14.53 14.94 -4.20
CA GLN A 76 -15.95 15.26 -4.11
C GLN A 76 -16.84 14.22 -4.80
N ALA A 77 -16.37 13.64 -5.91
CA ALA A 77 -17.08 12.60 -6.65
C ALA A 77 -16.95 11.21 -6.04
N SER A 78 -16.11 11.03 -5.01
CA SER A 78 -15.81 9.73 -4.42
C SER A 78 -16.70 9.41 -3.21
N PRO A 79 -17.18 8.15 -3.08
CA PRO A 79 -17.83 7.69 -1.86
C PRO A 79 -16.84 7.38 -0.73
N PHE A 80 -15.53 7.31 -1.01
CA PHE A 80 -14.52 7.02 -0.01
C PHE A 80 -14.17 8.28 0.80
N ARG A 81 -14.00 8.10 2.11
CA ARG A 81 -13.60 9.19 3.02
C ARG A 81 -12.34 9.91 2.55
N LEU A 82 -11.39 9.18 1.95
CA LEU A 82 -10.18 9.75 1.40
C LEU A 82 -9.95 9.20 0.00
N THR A 83 -9.76 10.08 -0.98
CA THR A 83 -9.44 9.70 -2.35
C THR A 83 -8.28 10.52 -2.87
N ARG A 84 -7.30 9.87 -3.50
CA ARG A 84 -6.13 10.54 -4.07
C ARG A 84 -5.93 10.12 -5.51
N GLY A 85 -5.71 11.12 -6.36
CA GLY A 85 -5.28 10.89 -7.74
C GLY A 85 -3.81 10.48 -7.75
N VAL A 86 -3.49 9.46 -8.52
CA VAL A 86 -2.12 9.03 -8.79
C VAL A 86 -1.86 9.31 -10.27
N GLY A 87 -0.97 10.26 -10.55
CA GLY A 87 -0.62 10.67 -11.91
C GLY A 87 0.20 9.61 -12.65
N ASN A 88 0.26 9.72 -13.98
CA ASN A 88 1.08 8.89 -14.86
C ASN A 88 0.88 7.37 -14.64
N VAL A 89 -0.34 6.93 -14.33
CA VAL A 89 -0.66 5.51 -14.18
C VAL A 89 -1.01 4.90 -15.55
N GLY A 90 -0.33 3.81 -15.91
CA GLY A 90 -0.53 3.13 -17.18
C GLY A 90 0.25 3.80 -18.31
N ARG A 91 -0.44 4.30 -19.33
CA ARG A 91 0.16 5.11 -20.41
C ARG A 91 -0.16 6.58 -20.17
N SER A 92 0.84 7.44 -20.28
CA SER A 92 0.66 8.89 -20.09
C SER A 92 0.10 9.54 -21.36
N CYS A 93 -0.91 10.40 -21.18
CA CYS A 93 -1.43 11.31 -22.21
C CYS A 93 -0.96 12.76 -22.00
N ALA A 94 0.20 12.93 -21.36
CA ALA A 94 0.79 14.22 -21.00
C ALA A 94 -0.12 15.02 -20.06
N TYR A 95 -0.22 16.35 -20.24
CA TYR A 95 -0.98 17.21 -19.33
C TYR A 95 -2.47 17.17 -19.62
N LEU A 96 -3.23 17.22 -18.52
CA LEU A 96 -4.68 17.23 -18.49
C LEU A 96 -5.15 18.48 -17.75
N PHE A 97 -5.88 19.34 -18.44
CA PHE A 97 -6.28 20.65 -17.95
C PHE A 97 -7.74 20.95 -18.30
N ARG A 98 -8.30 21.92 -17.59
CA ARG A 98 -9.63 22.45 -17.89
C ARG A 98 -9.56 23.45 -19.04
N PRO A 99 -10.67 23.71 -19.75
CA PRO A 99 -10.72 24.72 -20.81
C PRO A 99 -10.23 26.10 -20.33
N GLU A 100 -10.56 26.48 -19.09
CA GLU A 100 -10.14 27.78 -18.55
C GLU A 100 -8.63 27.89 -18.37
N ALA A 101 -7.92 26.78 -18.12
CA ALA A 101 -6.47 26.78 -18.03
C ALA A 101 -5.83 26.90 -19.42
N ARG A 102 -6.39 26.24 -20.44
CA ARG A 102 -5.94 26.42 -21.83
C ARG A 102 -6.10 27.87 -22.29
N ALA A 103 -7.22 28.52 -21.94
CA ALA A 103 -7.45 29.93 -22.26
C ALA A 103 -6.44 30.90 -21.60
N ARG A 104 -5.85 30.53 -20.45
CA ARG A 104 -4.81 31.33 -19.79
C ARG A 104 -3.42 31.17 -20.41
N GLY A 105 -3.19 30.15 -21.22
CA GLY A 105 -1.86 29.82 -21.73
C GLY A 105 -0.94 29.22 -20.66
N GLY A 106 0.28 28.86 -21.07
CA GLY A 106 1.27 28.19 -20.22
C GLY A 106 1.95 27.02 -20.93
N TYR A 107 3.00 26.51 -20.30
CA TYR A 107 3.78 25.38 -20.83
C TYR A 107 2.92 24.11 -20.91
N GLU A 108 2.13 23.86 -19.88
CA GLU A 108 1.29 22.66 -19.72
C GLU A 108 0.14 22.60 -20.72
N VAL A 109 -0.23 23.72 -21.33
CA VAL A 109 -1.37 23.84 -22.26
C VAL A 109 -0.92 24.01 -23.72
N ASP A 110 0.39 23.93 -24.00
CA ASP A 110 0.94 23.98 -25.36
C ASP A 110 0.57 22.72 -26.17
N PRO A 111 -0.29 22.85 -27.21
CA PRO A 111 -0.79 21.73 -27.99
C PRO A 111 0.29 21.06 -28.86
N MET A 112 1.43 21.71 -29.10
CA MET A 112 2.51 21.15 -29.91
C MET A 112 3.36 20.11 -29.16
N MET A 113 3.33 20.12 -27.82
CA MET A 113 4.18 19.24 -27.03
C MET A 113 3.43 18.52 -25.89
N TRP A 114 2.68 19.26 -25.08
CA TRP A 114 2.31 18.82 -23.74
C TRP A 114 0.79 18.66 -23.56
N ALA A 115 0.01 19.35 -24.38
CA ALA A 115 -1.44 19.48 -24.28
C ALA A 115 -2.19 18.72 -25.36
N LEU A 116 -1.82 17.45 -25.54
CA LEU A 116 -2.33 16.58 -26.62
C LEU A 116 -3.81 16.22 -26.46
N THR A 117 -4.41 16.50 -25.31
CA THR A 117 -5.79 16.15 -25.00
C THR A 117 -6.77 17.29 -25.28
N GLY A 118 -8.00 16.93 -25.67
CA GLY A 118 -9.08 17.90 -25.89
C GLY A 118 -9.66 18.44 -24.57
N ASP A 119 -10.36 19.58 -24.65
CA ASP A 119 -10.93 20.33 -23.52
C ASP A 119 -11.87 19.52 -22.61
N GLY A 120 -12.43 18.42 -23.10
CA GLY A 120 -13.31 17.52 -22.34
C GLY A 120 -12.61 16.38 -21.60
N ALA A 121 -11.30 16.19 -21.77
CA ALA A 121 -10.60 14.98 -21.31
C ALA A 121 -10.68 14.79 -19.78
N LEU A 122 -10.44 15.85 -19.00
CA LEU A 122 -10.55 15.77 -17.54
C LEU A 122 -11.94 15.38 -17.06
N LYS A 123 -13.00 15.87 -17.71
CA LYS A 123 -14.38 15.52 -17.35
C LYS A 123 -14.65 14.04 -17.62
N ILE A 124 -14.23 13.54 -18.78
CA ILE A 124 -14.38 12.12 -19.12
C ILE A 124 -13.68 11.24 -18.08
N ILE A 125 -12.47 11.62 -17.68
CA ILE A 125 -11.71 10.90 -16.65
C ILE A 125 -12.44 10.98 -15.30
N LEU A 126 -12.92 12.14 -14.88
CA LEU A 126 -13.66 12.29 -13.62
C LEU A 126 -14.89 11.40 -13.57
N ASP A 127 -15.70 11.42 -14.63
CA ASP A 127 -16.93 10.64 -14.73
C ASP A 127 -16.63 9.13 -14.72
N ALA A 128 -15.55 8.70 -15.39
CA ALA A 128 -15.11 7.31 -15.38
C ALA A 128 -14.59 6.87 -14.01
N GLN A 129 -13.76 7.69 -13.36
CA GLN A 129 -13.25 7.41 -12.02
C GLN A 129 -14.38 7.35 -10.99
N GLY A 130 -15.33 8.28 -11.03
CA GLY A 130 -16.50 8.26 -10.14
C GLY A 130 -17.29 6.95 -10.24
N LYS A 131 -17.55 6.48 -11.47
CA LYS A 131 -18.21 5.18 -11.69
C LYS A 131 -17.41 4.00 -11.13
N CYS A 132 -16.09 3.99 -11.32
CA CYS A 132 -15.23 2.94 -10.78
C CYS A 132 -15.22 2.95 -9.25
N LEU A 133 -15.09 4.13 -8.64
CA LEU A 133 -15.07 4.30 -7.19
C LEU A 133 -16.40 3.88 -6.56
N MET A 134 -17.54 4.23 -7.15
CA MET A 134 -18.85 3.76 -6.69
C MET A 134 -18.95 2.24 -6.73
N ARG A 135 -18.60 1.62 -7.86
CA ARG A 135 -18.60 0.15 -8.00
C ARG A 135 -17.65 -0.55 -7.04
N MET A 136 -16.54 0.09 -6.65
CA MET A 136 -15.62 -0.45 -5.66
C MET A 136 -16.17 -0.34 -4.23
N HIS A 137 -16.93 0.71 -3.95
CA HIS A 137 -17.51 0.93 -2.62
C HIS A 137 -18.72 0.02 -2.34
N GLU A 138 -19.44 -0.39 -3.38
CA GLU A 138 -20.61 -1.29 -3.28
C GLU A 138 -20.25 -2.78 -3.12
N ARG A 139 -18.95 -3.14 -3.17
CA ARG A 139 -18.45 -4.51 -3.02
C ARG A 139 -18.02 -4.81 -1.59
#